data_AF-A0A4U8U478-F1
#
_entry.id   AF-A0A4U8U478-F1
#
_cell.length_a   1.000
_cell.length_b   1.000
_cell.length_c   1.000
_cell.angle_alpha   90.00
_cell.angle_beta   90.00
_cell.angle_gamma   90.00
#
_symmetry.space_group_name_H-M   'P 1'
#
loop_
_entity.id
_entity.type
_entity.pdbx_description
1 polymer ?
#
loop_
_entity_poly.entity_id
_entity_poly.type
_entity_poly.pdbx_seq_one_letter_code
_entity_poly.pdbx_strand_id
1 'polypeptide(L)'
;MRGSTMHTNRMDKFRKYRKSVLCGALFASAFSVVEAMEFGTMGNVSASMGGAGVALKNPFALYYNPALLASDSKMRIGYSIGVGLSQSNLDKLTNLNFVKMLESLSGLGDQLGGKGSGGTVVTRTKRSTSATTMVSSTNEFTDILKTALQNANNGSGGGGGSDTLDSLWKKYQESHKNSNNHTKLVEELKKGVQGSSMSQDQKDMFNDFAGSVDWSDFDVSNGKITSMTIKSGSSGALDAAMKDLDTLFEVLKNNNMNVISQSGIVFQLSSETMQEKFGSLAVGLFNTTQAGVSLVGDSSKMRLIFGKDNDFYELIVKPGGYTLKTATKDDYDKFSILQSVEKGDAHKVVSSVFNLTEVPVGYAYRFNFDNSELSIGVAGKLMLGASLYHEQFLGSNLQFNTNFASNIQYNTTFGIDLGTYYGYNLSGSGQLGVGFVAKNINTPTFRFDTAPTISIKPQYRAGIAYNGKRFSLAFDADVLPNEVLTYSQYGLYSQMIGGGFKLDYRFVDVRGGVAYDLRRDTGAILTAGVNILGLIDIAAEVGTTWVDYFGTTAPKYANVRVGGSFSW
;
A
#
# COMPACT_ATOMS: atom_id res chain seq x y z
N MET A 1 18.04 -81.32 12.52
CA MET A 1 17.32 -80.98 13.77
C MET A 1 18.24 -80.07 14.57
N ARG A 2 17.87 -78.95 15.18
CA ARG A 2 16.69 -78.07 15.22
C ARG A 2 17.12 -76.97 16.22
N GLY A 3 16.76 -75.70 16.00
CA GLY A 3 16.84 -74.62 17.01
C GLY A 3 17.74 -73.47 16.56
N SER A 4 17.29 -72.27 16.15
CA SER A 4 16.27 -71.32 16.64
C SER A 4 16.94 -70.09 17.28
N THR A 5 17.16 -69.04 16.47
CA THR A 5 17.12 -67.64 16.93
C THR A 5 17.14 -66.71 15.72
N MET A 6 15.96 -66.38 15.18
CA MET A 6 15.76 -65.17 14.37
C MET A 6 14.25 -64.91 14.26
N HIS A 7 13.67 -64.22 15.25
CA HIS A 7 12.43 -63.46 15.05
C HIS A 7 12.21 -62.48 16.19
N THR A 8 12.80 -61.29 16.07
CA THR A 8 12.30 -60.02 16.63
C THR A 8 13.27 -58.90 16.25
N ASN A 9 13.29 -58.51 14.97
CA ASN A 9 13.97 -57.25 14.58
C ASN A 9 13.51 -56.69 13.23
N ARG A 10 12.21 -56.78 12.93
CA ARG A 10 11.68 -56.27 11.65
C ARG A 10 10.35 -55.51 11.75
N MET A 11 9.97 -55.06 12.95
CA MET A 11 8.78 -54.20 13.15
C MET A 11 9.04 -52.86 13.85
N ASP A 12 10.28 -52.56 14.28
CA ASP A 12 10.61 -51.25 14.88
C ASP A 12 11.29 -50.25 13.93
N LYS A 13 11.69 -50.66 12.72
CA LYS A 13 12.27 -49.75 11.72
C LYS A 13 11.24 -48.99 10.87
N PHE A 14 9.98 -49.42 10.84
CA PHE A 14 8.92 -48.76 10.05
C PHE A 14 8.18 -47.65 10.79
N ARG A 15 8.33 -47.55 12.13
CA ARG A 15 7.67 -46.52 12.95
C ARG A 15 8.52 -45.26 13.18
N LYS A 16 9.82 -45.31 12.85
CA LYS A 16 10.77 -44.20 13.00
C LYS A 16 10.91 -43.29 11.76
N TYR A 17 10.44 -43.72 10.59
CA TYR A 17 10.49 -42.91 9.35
C TYR A 17 9.28 -41.99 9.12
N ARG A 18 8.20 -42.12 9.91
CA ARG A 18 7.04 -41.21 9.86
C ARG A 18 7.18 -39.96 10.74
N LYS A 19 8.18 -39.90 11.62
CA LYS A 19 8.44 -38.73 12.49
C LYS A 19 9.52 -37.77 11.97
N SER A 20 10.20 -38.10 10.88
CA SER A 20 11.25 -37.25 10.30
C SER A 20 10.81 -36.53 9.01
N VAL A 21 9.60 -36.82 8.51
CA VAL A 21 8.99 -36.08 7.37
C VAL A 21 8.05 -34.97 7.85
N LEU A 22 7.64 -34.97 9.13
CA LEU A 22 6.79 -33.91 9.70
C LEU A 22 7.57 -32.70 10.25
N CYS A 23 8.88 -32.79 10.44
CA CYS A 23 9.71 -31.65 10.89
C CYS A 23 10.32 -30.84 9.73
N GLY A 24 10.24 -31.32 8.49
CA GLY A 24 10.61 -30.53 7.29
C GLY A 24 9.53 -29.57 6.81
N ALA A 25 8.29 -29.72 7.30
CA ALA A 25 7.15 -28.86 6.94
C ALA A 25 6.91 -27.72 7.94
N LEU A 26 7.63 -27.69 9.07
CA LEU A 26 7.46 -26.70 10.15
C LEU A 26 8.62 -25.67 10.22
N PHE A 27 9.56 -25.72 9.27
CA PHE A 27 10.53 -24.63 9.01
C PHE A 27 10.21 -23.85 7.72
N ALA A 28 8.99 -24.02 7.17
CA ALA A 28 8.48 -23.22 6.05
C ALA A 28 7.84 -21.88 6.50
N SER A 29 7.90 -21.54 7.79
CA SER A 29 7.40 -20.30 8.35
C SER A 29 8.57 -19.35 8.67
N ALA A 30 8.98 -18.54 7.69
CA ALA A 30 9.61 -17.21 7.91
C ALA A 30 10.08 -16.53 6.61
N PHE A 31 10.09 -17.19 5.45
CA PHE A 31 10.33 -16.47 4.19
C PHE A 31 9.01 -15.85 3.73
N SER A 32 8.87 -14.54 3.94
CA SER A 32 7.79 -13.76 3.36
C SER A 32 7.77 -14.03 1.86
N VAL A 33 6.70 -14.66 1.38
CA VAL A 33 6.45 -14.78 -0.06
C VAL A 33 5.79 -13.48 -0.48
N VAL A 34 6.43 -12.78 -1.41
CA VAL A 34 5.90 -11.59 -2.04
C VAL A 34 5.40 -12.01 -3.41
N GLU A 35 4.10 -11.90 -3.59
CA GLU A 35 3.43 -12.14 -4.85
C GLU A 35 3.39 -10.79 -5.58
N ALA A 36 3.99 -10.70 -6.78
CA ALA A 36 4.32 -9.38 -7.32
C ALA A 36 4.64 -9.35 -8.81
N MET A 37 3.75 -8.74 -9.58
CA MET A 37 4.01 -7.91 -10.76
C MET A 37 2.67 -7.37 -11.28
N GLU A 38 2.58 -6.06 -11.53
CA GLU A 38 1.45 -5.51 -12.30
C GLU A 38 1.52 -5.98 -13.76
N PHE A 39 0.41 -5.92 -14.48
CA PHE A 39 0.46 -6.09 -15.93
C PHE A 39 1.11 -4.84 -16.53
N GLY A 40 2.43 -4.92 -16.77
CA GLY A 40 3.22 -3.78 -17.25
C GLY A 40 2.84 -3.34 -18.66
N THR A 41 3.25 -2.12 -19.05
CA THR A 41 3.14 -1.63 -20.42
C THR A 41 4.50 -1.68 -21.12
N MET A 42 4.54 -2.16 -22.36
CA MET A 42 5.77 -2.23 -23.17
C MET A 42 5.54 -1.57 -24.52
N GLY A 43 6.52 -0.81 -25.00
CA GLY A 43 6.36 -0.08 -26.24
C GLY A 43 5.49 1.16 -26.10
N ASN A 44 5.69 2.07 -27.03
CA ASN A 44 5.13 3.41 -26.95
C ASN A 44 3.67 3.47 -27.40
N VAL A 45 3.27 2.64 -28.37
CA VAL A 45 1.88 2.62 -28.89
C VAL A 45 0.89 2.33 -27.78
N SER A 46 1.06 1.22 -27.06
CA SER A 46 0.14 0.86 -25.99
C SER A 46 0.20 1.84 -24.83
N ALA A 47 1.39 2.32 -24.43
CA ALA A 47 1.54 3.36 -23.41
C ALA A 47 0.72 4.63 -23.73
N SER A 48 0.78 5.11 -24.98
CA SER A 48 0.03 6.29 -25.44
C SER A 48 -1.47 6.07 -25.71
N MET A 49 -1.96 4.83 -25.60
CA MET A 49 -3.35 4.44 -25.83
C MET A 49 -3.99 3.84 -24.57
N GLY A 50 -3.66 4.38 -23.40
CA GLY A 50 -4.22 3.92 -22.13
C GLY A 50 -3.80 2.50 -21.74
N GLY A 51 -2.64 2.03 -22.19
CA GLY A 51 -2.12 0.69 -21.91
C GLY A 51 -2.73 -0.43 -22.76
N ALA A 52 -3.60 -0.10 -23.73
CA ALA A 52 -4.27 -1.09 -24.57
C ALA A 52 -3.32 -1.72 -25.60
N GLY A 53 -3.30 -3.06 -25.67
CA GLY A 53 -2.36 -3.82 -26.47
C GLY A 53 -2.78 -5.26 -26.79
N VAL A 54 -3.78 -5.82 -26.10
CA VAL A 54 -4.14 -7.25 -26.19
C VAL A 54 -4.90 -7.62 -27.47
N ALA A 55 -5.60 -6.65 -28.07
CA ALA A 55 -6.24 -6.79 -29.39
C ALA A 55 -5.67 -5.84 -30.46
N LEU A 56 -4.72 -4.98 -30.09
CA LEU A 56 -4.16 -3.95 -30.97
C LEU A 56 -2.91 -4.47 -31.69
N LYS A 57 -2.91 -4.46 -33.02
CA LYS A 57 -1.77 -4.94 -33.83
C LYS A 57 -0.57 -4.00 -33.70
N ASN A 58 0.40 -4.34 -32.84
CA ASN A 58 1.58 -3.52 -32.56
C ASN A 58 2.89 -4.36 -32.54
N PRO A 59 4.09 -3.76 -32.61
CA PRO A 59 5.36 -4.48 -32.64
C PRO A 59 5.66 -5.32 -31.39
N PHE A 60 5.05 -4.99 -30.25
CA PHE A 60 5.22 -5.69 -28.97
C PHE A 60 4.14 -6.75 -28.73
N ALA A 61 3.60 -7.34 -29.81
CA ALA A 61 2.65 -8.46 -29.74
C ALA A 61 3.16 -9.61 -28.85
N LEU A 62 4.44 -9.98 -28.96
CA LEU A 62 5.06 -11.00 -28.09
C LEU A 62 4.90 -10.69 -26.59
N TYR A 63 4.98 -9.40 -26.23
CA TYR A 63 4.77 -8.95 -24.86
C TYR A 63 3.28 -8.94 -24.51
N TYR A 64 2.39 -8.37 -25.34
CA TYR A 64 0.99 -8.20 -24.93
C TYR A 64 0.12 -9.45 -25.07
N ASN A 65 0.18 -10.11 -26.22
CA ASN A 65 -0.64 -11.26 -26.54
C ASN A 65 0.05 -12.04 -27.67
N PRO A 66 0.67 -13.21 -27.40
CA PRO A 66 1.42 -13.94 -28.41
C PRO A 66 0.57 -14.33 -29.63
N ALA A 67 -0.77 -14.43 -29.52
CA ALA A 67 -1.63 -14.69 -30.69
C ALA A 67 -1.58 -13.58 -31.75
N LEU A 68 -1.28 -12.34 -31.36
CA LEU A 68 -1.19 -11.22 -32.30
C LEU A 68 0.00 -11.33 -33.26
N LEU A 69 0.99 -12.20 -32.96
CA LEU A 69 2.13 -12.45 -33.86
C LEU A 69 1.68 -12.93 -35.25
N ALA A 70 0.61 -13.71 -35.32
CA ALA A 70 0.06 -14.23 -36.57
C ALA A 70 -1.03 -13.33 -37.18
N SER A 71 -1.32 -12.18 -36.57
CA SER A 71 -2.37 -11.26 -37.04
C SER A 71 -1.88 -10.23 -38.07
N ASP A 72 -0.56 -10.05 -38.23
CA ASP A 72 0.05 -9.15 -39.22
C ASP A 72 1.22 -9.83 -39.93
N SER A 73 1.20 -9.82 -41.27
CA SER A 73 2.17 -10.47 -42.15
C SER A 73 3.51 -9.73 -42.25
N LYS A 74 3.70 -8.59 -41.60
CA LYS A 74 4.95 -7.84 -41.65
C LYS A 74 6.02 -8.38 -40.70
N MET A 75 7.28 -8.32 -41.13
CA MET A 75 8.41 -8.43 -40.22
C MET A 75 8.52 -7.15 -39.42
N ARG A 76 8.83 -7.24 -38.12
CA ARG A 76 8.89 -6.06 -37.24
C ARG A 76 10.08 -6.12 -36.29
N ILE A 77 10.71 -4.96 -36.09
CA ILE A 77 11.61 -4.70 -34.95
C ILE A 77 10.95 -3.61 -34.12
N GLY A 78 10.83 -3.83 -32.81
CA GLY A 78 10.42 -2.78 -31.87
C GLY A 78 11.50 -2.58 -30.82
N TYR A 79 11.77 -1.34 -30.44
CA TYR A 79 12.55 -1.02 -29.26
C TYR A 79 11.84 0.07 -28.45
N SER A 80 11.97 0.01 -27.13
CA SER A 80 11.37 0.99 -26.23
C SER A 80 12.13 1.01 -24.91
N ILE A 81 12.29 2.19 -24.34
CA ILE A 81 12.86 2.41 -23.01
C ILE A 81 11.93 3.40 -22.32
N GLY A 82 11.49 3.02 -21.12
CA GLY A 82 10.57 3.78 -20.31
C GLY A 82 11.07 3.91 -18.88
N VAL A 83 10.71 5.04 -18.27
CA VAL A 83 10.84 5.28 -16.84
C VAL A 83 9.55 5.91 -16.34
N GLY A 84 9.10 5.46 -15.18
CA GLY A 84 7.93 5.99 -14.53
C GLY A 84 8.09 5.97 -13.03
N LEU A 85 7.22 6.73 -12.38
CA LEU A 85 7.08 6.80 -10.94
C LEU A 85 5.62 6.51 -10.60
N SER A 86 5.42 5.86 -9.47
CA SER A 86 4.10 5.57 -8.96
C SER A 86 4.14 5.59 -7.43
N GLN A 87 3.10 6.16 -6.83
CA GLN A 87 3.00 6.32 -5.38
C GLN A 87 1.59 5.95 -4.91
N SER A 88 1.53 5.34 -3.73
CA SER A 88 0.28 5.03 -3.02
C SER A 88 0.43 5.31 -1.51
N ASN A 89 -0.54 6.04 -0.96
CA ASN A 89 -0.71 6.44 0.45
C ASN A 89 0.42 7.20 1.17
N LEU A 90 1.69 7.12 0.79
CA LEU A 90 2.78 7.95 1.37
C LEU A 90 2.52 9.47 1.33
N ASP A 91 1.76 9.96 0.35
CA ASP A 91 1.30 11.34 0.24
C ASP A 91 0.48 11.79 1.45
N LYS A 92 -0.23 10.87 2.09
CA LYS A 92 -1.04 11.19 3.25
C LYS A 92 -0.18 11.67 4.42
N LEU A 93 1.10 11.29 4.47
CA LEU A 93 2.05 11.75 5.49
C LEU A 93 2.39 13.23 5.37
N THR A 94 2.28 13.85 4.20
CA THR A 94 2.63 15.27 4.01
C THR A 94 1.56 16.21 4.59
N ASN A 95 0.33 15.70 4.73
CA ASN A 95 -0.79 16.42 5.33
C ASN A 95 -0.86 16.27 6.87
N LEU A 96 -0.01 15.44 7.48
CA LEU A 96 -0.02 15.18 8.91
C LEU A 96 0.66 16.29 9.70
N ASN A 97 0.03 16.75 10.78
CA ASN A 97 0.68 17.64 11.74
C ASN A 97 1.13 16.85 12.97
N PHE A 98 2.24 16.13 12.83
CA PHE A 98 2.81 15.30 13.90
C PHE A 98 3.03 16.06 15.22
N VAL A 99 3.47 17.32 15.14
CA VAL A 99 3.74 18.14 16.33
C VAL A 99 2.43 18.41 17.08
N LYS A 100 1.42 18.95 16.39
CA LYS A 100 0.11 19.21 17.01
C LYS A 100 -0.58 17.94 17.49
N MET A 101 -0.47 16.85 16.72
CA MET A 101 -1.00 15.55 17.13
C MET A 101 -0.37 15.09 18.45
N LEU A 102 0.96 15.13 18.56
CA LEU A 102 1.68 14.74 19.77
C LEU A 102 1.37 15.69 20.94
N GLU A 103 1.32 17.00 20.71
CA GLU A 103 0.99 18.01 21.73
C GLU A 103 -0.43 17.80 22.29
N SER A 104 -1.42 17.57 21.43
CA SER A 104 -2.81 17.26 21.84
C SER A 104 -2.88 15.97 22.67
N LEU A 105 -2.16 14.93 22.25
CA LEU A 105 -2.12 13.65 22.95
C LEU A 105 -1.39 13.73 24.30
N SER A 106 -0.25 14.42 24.37
CA SER A 106 0.48 14.61 25.62
C SER A 106 -0.31 15.47 26.59
N GLY A 107 -0.93 16.55 26.11
CA GLY A 107 -1.76 17.43 26.93
C GLY A 107 -2.97 16.71 27.52
N LEU A 108 -3.58 15.79 26.77
CA LEU A 108 -4.64 14.93 27.27
C LEU A 108 -4.13 13.95 28.34
N GLY A 109 -2.99 13.30 28.10
CA GLY A 109 -2.39 12.36 29.06
C GLY A 109 -2.00 13.00 30.40
N ASP A 110 -1.33 14.16 30.36
CA ASP A 110 -0.85 14.87 31.56
C ASP A 110 -2.00 15.31 32.48
N GLN A 111 -3.16 15.61 31.92
CA GLN A 111 -4.33 16.08 32.66
C GLN A 111 -5.18 14.96 33.24
N LEU A 112 -5.09 13.75 32.67
CA LEU A 112 -5.84 12.57 33.09
C LEU A 112 -5.05 11.65 34.03
N GLY A 113 -3.72 11.71 34.01
CA GLY A 113 -2.84 10.94 34.89
C GLY A 113 -2.89 11.42 36.34
N GLY A 114 -3.63 10.71 37.21
CA GLY A 114 -3.79 11.02 38.64
C GLY A 114 -2.47 11.11 39.42
N LYS A 115 -2.26 12.21 40.16
CA LYS A 115 -1.19 12.57 41.10
C LYS A 115 0.09 11.71 41.00
N GLY A 116 0.87 11.93 39.95
CA GLY A 116 2.11 11.19 39.72
C GLY A 116 3.09 11.93 38.82
N SER A 117 3.98 12.69 39.46
CA SER A 117 5.23 13.23 38.91
C SER A 117 5.14 14.45 37.99
N GLY A 118 5.61 15.59 38.50
CA GLY A 118 6.13 16.64 37.65
C GLY A 118 7.21 16.07 36.72
N GLY A 119 7.10 16.38 35.44
CA GLY A 119 8.03 15.95 34.41
C GLY A 119 8.06 16.97 33.28
N THR A 120 9.27 17.44 32.98
CA THR A 120 9.57 18.41 31.93
C THR A 120 9.13 17.90 30.55
N VAL A 121 8.26 18.64 29.87
CA VAL A 121 8.05 18.50 28.42
C VAL A 121 9.36 18.90 27.72
N VAL A 122 10.08 17.93 27.16
CA VAL A 122 11.24 18.20 26.30
C VAL A 122 10.74 18.38 24.86
N THR A 123 10.33 19.60 24.51
CA THR A 123 10.28 20.01 23.11
C THR A 123 11.71 20.23 22.64
N ARG A 124 12.27 19.26 21.91
CA ARG A 124 13.53 19.44 21.17
C ARG A 124 13.28 20.32 19.95
N THR A 125 13.12 21.63 20.15
CA THR A 125 13.30 22.61 19.09
C THR A 125 14.80 22.73 18.78
N LYS A 126 15.15 22.68 17.50
CA LYS A 126 16.53 22.85 17.03
C LYS A 126 17.08 24.20 17.53
N ARG A 127 18.16 24.10 18.31
CA ARG A 127 19.22 25.11 18.51
C ARG A 127 18.73 26.51 18.91
N SER A 128 18.47 26.71 20.20
CA SER A 128 18.74 27.99 20.86
C SER A 128 19.09 27.77 22.34
N THR A 129 20.15 28.45 22.76
CA THR A 129 20.61 28.57 24.14
C THR A 129 19.63 29.39 24.98
N SER A 130 19.39 28.95 26.21
CA SER A 130 18.83 29.70 27.34
C SER A 130 17.30 29.82 27.45
N ALA A 131 16.72 28.97 28.30
CA ALA A 131 15.77 29.28 29.39
C ALA A 131 14.92 28.03 29.70
N THR A 132 15.21 27.37 30.82
CA THR A 132 14.40 26.26 31.35
C THR A 132 13.16 26.84 32.02
N THR A 133 12.02 26.83 31.34
CA THR A 133 10.73 27.10 32.00
C THR A 133 10.24 25.79 32.63
N MET A 134 10.35 25.66 33.95
CA MET A 134 9.68 24.58 34.68
C MET A 134 8.17 24.82 34.63
N VAL A 135 7.42 23.93 33.98
CA VAL A 135 5.95 23.86 34.13
C VAL A 135 5.67 22.73 35.12
N SER A 136 5.29 23.08 36.34
CA SER A 136 4.67 22.13 37.27
C SER A 136 3.21 21.96 36.85
N SER A 137 2.88 20.88 36.13
CA SER A 137 1.49 20.50 35.88
C SER A 137 0.88 19.87 37.13
N THR A 138 0.25 20.67 37.97
CA THR A 138 -0.76 20.15 38.90
C THR A 138 -1.93 19.57 38.11
N ASN A 139 -2.53 18.48 38.59
CA ASN A 139 -3.67 17.75 38.02
C ASN A 139 -4.98 18.57 38.01
N GLU A 140 -4.91 19.72 37.38
CA GLU A 140 -5.92 20.76 37.46
C GLU A 140 -7.27 20.26 36.93
N PHE A 141 -7.30 19.45 35.85
CA PHE A 141 -8.53 18.84 35.36
C PHE A 141 -9.18 17.86 36.35
N THR A 142 -8.40 17.02 37.03
CA THR A 142 -8.94 16.05 38.00
C THR A 142 -9.58 16.78 39.19
N ASP A 143 -8.98 17.87 39.64
CA ASP A 143 -9.51 18.71 40.72
C ASP A 143 -10.75 19.50 40.28
N ILE A 144 -10.77 19.99 39.04
CA ILE A 144 -11.96 20.60 38.42
C ILE A 144 -13.10 19.59 38.33
N LEU A 145 -12.84 18.38 37.86
CA LEU A 145 -13.84 17.31 37.76
C LEU A 145 -14.38 16.93 39.14
N LYS A 146 -13.50 16.82 40.14
CA LYS A 146 -13.90 16.56 41.53
C LYS A 146 -14.86 17.64 42.05
N THR A 147 -14.51 18.91 41.83
CA THR A 147 -15.33 20.06 42.23
C THR A 147 -16.67 20.09 41.48
N ALA A 148 -16.65 19.82 40.18
CA ALA A 148 -17.85 19.78 39.36
C ALA A 148 -18.80 18.65 39.79
N LEU A 149 -18.28 17.46 40.11
CA LEU A 149 -19.06 16.34 40.64
C LEU A 149 -19.65 16.66 42.02
N GLN A 150 -18.91 17.34 42.90
CA GLN A 150 -19.43 17.81 44.19
C GLN A 150 -20.61 18.77 44.00
N ASN A 151 -20.47 19.77 43.12
CA ASN A 151 -21.54 20.75 42.84
C ASN A 151 -22.73 20.12 42.13
N ALA A 152 -22.49 19.16 41.23
CA ALA A 152 -23.55 18.42 40.55
C ALA A 152 -24.38 17.59 41.52
N ASN A 153 -23.72 16.88 42.45
CA ASN A 153 -24.36 16.04 43.48
C ASN A 153 -25.06 16.86 44.57
N ASN A 154 -24.44 17.92 45.10
CA ASN A 154 -24.88 18.59 46.34
C ASN A 154 -25.41 20.02 46.14
N GLY A 155 -25.28 20.60 44.95
CA GLY A 155 -25.55 22.03 44.71
C GLY A 155 -24.39 22.95 45.11
N SER A 156 -24.33 24.13 44.52
CA SER A 156 -23.26 25.11 44.74
C SER A 156 -23.23 25.56 46.20
N GLY A 157 -22.17 25.20 46.94
CA GLY A 157 -21.98 25.57 48.36
C GLY A 157 -22.11 24.42 49.38
N GLY A 158 -22.33 23.18 48.94
CA GLY A 158 -22.45 22.01 49.81
C GLY A 158 -21.12 21.37 50.23
N GLY A 159 -20.53 21.85 51.35
CA GLY A 159 -19.78 21.06 52.33
C GLY A 159 -18.43 20.43 51.94
N GLY A 160 -17.36 20.90 52.57
CA GLY A 160 -15.99 20.36 52.49
C GLY A 160 -15.83 18.96 53.10
N GLY A 161 -16.15 17.93 52.32
CA GLY A 161 -15.80 16.54 52.62
C GLY A 161 -14.57 16.07 51.84
N SER A 162 -13.74 15.23 52.46
CA SER A 162 -12.58 14.54 51.85
C SER A 162 -12.97 13.46 50.83
N ASP A 163 -14.14 13.57 50.20
CA ASP A 163 -14.66 12.57 49.28
C ASP A 163 -13.66 12.36 48.13
N THR A 164 -13.40 11.11 47.79
CA THR A 164 -12.53 10.73 46.66
C THR A 164 -13.28 10.87 45.34
N LEU A 165 -12.57 11.02 44.22
CA LEU A 165 -13.18 11.11 42.89
C LEU A 165 -14.13 9.92 42.61
N ASP A 166 -13.71 8.71 42.98
CA ASP A 166 -14.50 7.48 42.92
C ASP A 166 -15.81 7.58 43.69
N SER A 167 -15.76 8.09 44.92
CA SER A 167 -16.93 8.19 45.78
C SER A 167 -17.93 9.19 45.23
N LEU A 168 -17.45 10.29 44.65
CA LEU A 168 -18.28 11.31 44.01
C LEU A 168 -18.89 10.82 42.70
N TRP A 169 -18.11 10.08 41.90
CA TRP A 169 -18.58 9.48 40.66
C TRP A 169 -19.65 8.42 40.93
N LYS A 170 -19.45 7.52 41.90
CA LYS A 170 -20.45 6.51 42.28
C LYS A 170 -21.75 7.15 42.76
N LYS A 171 -21.69 8.18 43.61
CA LYS A 171 -22.87 8.95 44.05
C LYS A 171 -23.58 9.61 42.85
N TYR A 172 -22.81 10.14 41.91
CA TYR A 172 -23.35 10.76 40.69
C TYR A 172 -24.05 9.74 39.80
N GLN A 173 -23.42 8.58 39.55
CA GLN A 173 -24.02 7.48 38.80
C GLN A 173 -25.33 7.00 39.45
N GLU A 174 -25.34 6.80 40.77
CA GLU A 174 -26.53 6.36 41.51
C GLU A 174 -27.71 7.34 41.38
N SER A 175 -27.44 8.64 41.50
CA SER A 175 -28.46 9.68 41.34
C SER A 175 -28.95 9.87 39.90
N HIS A 176 -28.19 9.40 38.90
CA HIS A 176 -28.50 9.52 37.48
C HIS A 176 -28.78 8.17 36.79
N LYS A 177 -28.98 7.08 37.54
CA LYS A 177 -29.22 5.71 37.02
C LYS A 177 -30.30 5.59 35.93
N ASN A 178 -31.28 6.50 35.92
CA ASN A 178 -32.41 6.50 34.98
C ASN A 178 -32.46 7.75 34.07
N SER A 179 -31.36 8.53 33.99
CA SER A 179 -31.31 9.79 33.24
C SER A 179 -30.01 9.92 32.46
N ASN A 180 -30.11 10.14 31.15
CA ASN A 180 -28.97 10.46 30.29
C ASN A 180 -28.64 11.97 30.27
N ASN A 181 -29.27 12.75 31.15
CA ASN A 181 -29.08 14.20 31.21
C ASN A 181 -27.94 14.54 32.19
N HIS A 182 -26.79 14.94 31.62
CA HIS A 182 -25.60 15.33 32.35
C HIS A 182 -25.33 16.85 32.32
N THR A 183 -26.28 17.67 31.83
CA THR A 183 -26.07 19.11 31.57
C THR A 183 -25.51 19.87 32.76
N LYS A 184 -25.98 19.59 33.98
CA LYS A 184 -25.47 20.24 35.21
C LYS A 184 -24.00 19.93 35.49
N LEU A 185 -23.56 18.69 35.26
CA LEU A 185 -22.16 18.30 35.40
C LEU A 185 -21.30 19.01 34.34
N VAL A 186 -21.79 19.06 33.10
CA VAL A 186 -21.13 19.75 31.99
C VAL A 186 -20.95 21.25 32.28
N GLU A 187 -21.98 21.92 32.79
CA GLU A 187 -21.92 23.34 33.14
C GLU A 187 -20.89 23.63 34.24
N GLU A 188 -20.88 22.83 35.30
CA GLU A 188 -19.92 22.99 36.41
C GLU A 188 -18.47 22.69 35.97
N LEU A 189 -18.28 21.71 35.08
CA LEU A 189 -16.98 21.44 34.45
C LEU A 189 -16.49 22.64 33.64
N LYS A 190 -17.35 23.20 32.77
CA LYS A 190 -17.00 24.38 31.96
C LYS A 190 -16.63 25.58 32.83
N LYS A 191 -17.35 25.81 33.93
CA LYS A 191 -17.01 26.88 34.89
C LYS A 191 -15.63 26.66 35.51
N GLY A 192 -15.33 25.44 35.94
CA GLY A 192 -14.03 25.10 36.52
C GLY A 192 -12.89 25.24 35.52
N VAL A 193 -13.08 24.79 34.28
CA VAL A 193 -12.10 24.95 33.19
C VAL A 193 -11.85 26.42 32.86
N GLN A 194 -12.89 27.24 32.76
CA GLN A 194 -12.72 28.68 32.50
C GLN A 194 -11.92 29.39 33.59
N GLY A 195 -12.16 29.01 34.86
CA GLY A 195 -11.46 29.55 36.03
C GLY A 195 -10.04 29.01 36.26
N SER A 196 -9.57 28.06 35.43
CA SER A 196 -8.26 27.42 35.57
C SER A 196 -7.10 28.27 35.05
N SER A 197 -5.88 27.86 35.39
CA SER A 197 -4.60 28.39 34.91
C SER A 197 -4.12 27.79 33.59
N MET A 198 -4.91 26.88 33.01
CA MET A 198 -4.61 26.22 31.73
C MET A 198 -4.46 27.22 30.57
N SER A 199 -3.70 26.84 29.54
CA SER A 199 -3.61 27.61 28.30
C SER A 199 -4.97 27.72 27.60
N GLN A 200 -5.14 28.69 26.70
CA GLN A 200 -6.40 28.84 25.96
C GLN A 200 -6.74 27.58 25.16
N ASP A 201 -5.76 26.98 24.50
CA ASP A 201 -5.94 25.73 23.74
C ASP A 201 -6.40 24.58 24.64
N GLN A 202 -5.85 24.48 25.86
CA GLN A 202 -6.28 23.48 26.85
C GLN A 202 -7.71 23.77 27.33
N LYS A 203 -8.05 25.03 27.61
CA LYS A 203 -9.40 25.42 28.03
C LYS A 203 -10.43 25.09 26.95
N ASP A 204 -10.13 25.40 25.70
CA ASP A 204 -11.00 25.11 24.57
C ASP A 204 -11.20 23.60 24.41
N MET A 205 -10.10 22.82 24.46
CA MET A 205 -10.16 21.35 24.45
C MET A 205 -11.03 20.79 25.58
N PHE A 206 -10.86 21.25 26.83
CA PHE A 206 -11.63 20.74 27.98
C PHE A 206 -13.09 21.23 28.03
N ASN A 207 -13.38 22.42 27.50
CA ASN A 207 -14.75 22.92 27.36
C ASN A 207 -15.54 22.11 26.33
N ASP A 208 -14.92 21.85 25.19
CA ASP A 208 -15.44 21.01 24.12
C ASP A 208 -15.64 19.57 24.61
N PHE A 209 -14.65 19.05 25.32
CA PHE A 209 -14.68 17.76 25.98
C PHE A 209 -15.89 17.61 26.92
N ALA A 210 -16.16 18.59 27.79
CA ALA A 210 -17.20 18.47 28.81
C ALA A 210 -18.59 18.18 28.20
N GLY A 211 -18.91 18.77 27.05
CA GLY A 211 -20.17 18.54 26.34
C GLY A 211 -20.23 17.24 25.54
N SER A 212 -19.11 16.55 25.39
CA SER A 212 -18.92 15.55 24.33
C SER A 212 -18.47 14.20 24.83
N VAL A 213 -18.10 14.13 26.11
CA VAL A 213 -17.95 12.87 26.82
C VAL A 213 -19.29 12.14 26.84
N ASP A 214 -19.25 10.87 26.46
CA ASP A 214 -20.30 9.93 26.77
C ASP A 214 -20.16 9.50 28.23
N TRP A 215 -20.85 10.22 29.10
CA TRP A 215 -20.83 9.99 30.55
C TRP A 215 -21.36 8.61 30.95
N SER A 216 -22.01 7.87 30.05
CA SER A 216 -22.40 6.48 30.29
C SER A 216 -21.22 5.51 30.20
N ASP A 217 -20.14 5.88 29.48
CA ASP A 217 -18.90 5.11 29.33
C ASP A 217 -17.72 5.75 30.09
N PHE A 218 -18.02 6.76 30.93
CA PHE A 218 -17.05 7.37 31.83
C PHE A 218 -16.95 6.55 33.12
N ASP A 219 -15.74 6.17 33.51
CA ASP A 219 -15.48 5.40 34.72
C ASP A 219 -14.26 5.91 35.47
N VAL A 220 -14.28 5.73 36.80
CA VAL A 220 -13.23 6.15 37.72
C VAL A 220 -12.96 5.04 38.72
N SER A 221 -11.67 4.72 38.90
CA SER A 221 -11.20 3.81 39.94
C SER A 221 -9.87 4.30 40.52
N ASN A 222 -9.70 4.22 41.83
CA ASN A 222 -8.50 4.61 42.59
C ASN A 222 -8.04 6.05 42.31
N GLY A 223 -8.99 6.98 42.19
CA GLY A 223 -8.75 8.40 41.92
C GLY A 223 -8.37 8.71 40.48
N LYS A 224 -8.51 7.74 39.57
CA LYS A 224 -8.09 7.84 38.16
C LYS A 224 -9.25 7.53 37.24
N ILE A 225 -9.32 8.25 36.13
CA ILE A 225 -10.26 7.96 35.05
C ILE A 225 -9.82 6.65 34.39
N THR A 226 -10.66 5.60 34.43
CA THR A 226 -10.35 4.26 33.93
C THR A 226 -10.82 4.03 32.50
N SER A 227 -11.92 4.66 32.11
CA SER A 227 -12.50 4.62 30.77
C SER A 227 -13.24 5.92 30.49
N MET A 228 -13.24 6.34 29.23
CA MET A 228 -14.01 7.48 28.76
C MET A 228 -14.13 7.46 27.25
N THR A 229 -15.35 7.64 26.73
CA THR A 229 -15.58 7.89 25.31
C THR A 229 -15.88 9.35 25.05
N ILE A 230 -15.22 9.94 24.04
CA ILE A 230 -15.43 11.30 23.54
C ILE A 230 -16.01 11.19 22.13
N LYS A 231 -17.15 11.83 21.87
CA LYS A 231 -17.79 11.85 20.55
C LYS A 231 -16.97 12.69 19.57
N SER A 232 -16.81 12.23 18.33
CA SER A 232 -16.15 13.00 17.27
C SER A 232 -16.96 14.24 16.89
N GLY A 233 -16.28 15.28 16.41
CA GLY A 233 -16.90 16.56 16.02
C GLY A 233 -17.08 17.53 17.19
N SER A 234 -16.47 17.20 18.34
CA SER A 234 -16.61 17.95 19.58
C SER A 234 -15.49 18.94 19.82
N SER A 235 -14.26 18.55 19.48
CA SER A 235 -13.05 19.35 19.66
C SER A 235 -12.24 19.29 18.39
N GLY A 236 -12.13 20.43 17.70
CA GLY A 236 -11.41 20.50 16.43
C GLY A 236 -9.95 20.05 16.52
N ALA A 237 -9.30 20.28 17.67
CA ALA A 237 -7.92 19.86 17.91
C ALA A 237 -7.78 18.35 18.13
N LEU A 238 -8.65 17.75 18.93
CA LEU A 238 -8.64 16.31 19.18
C LEU A 238 -9.08 15.53 17.94
N ASP A 239 -10.14 15.98 17.26
CA ASP A 239 -10.61 15.36 16.02
C ASP A 239 -9.53 15.40 14.93
N ALA A 240 -8.80 16.52 14.81
CA ALA A 240 -7.67 16.63 13.89
C ALA A 240 -6.53 15.67 14.25
N ALA A 241 -6.12 15.63 15.52
CA ALA A 241 -5.08 14.70 15.99
C ALA A 241 -5.47 13.23 15.75
N MET A 242 -6.75 12.90 15.92
CA MET A 242 -7.24 11.54 15.74
C MET A 242 -7.32 11.13 14.28
N LYS A 243 -7.77 12.05 13.41
CA LYS A 243 -7.71 11.85 11.97
C LYS A 243 -6.28 11.65 11.49
N ASP A 244 -5.34 12.42 12.03
CA ASP A 244 -3.92 12.31 11.70
C ASP A 244 -3.35 10.95 12.14
N LEU A 245 -3.75 10.45 13.32
CA LEU A 245 -3.37 9.13 13.82
C LEU A 245 -3.92 7.99 12.96
N ASP A 246 -5.21 8.04 12.61
CA ASP A 246 -5.84 7.03 11.75
C ASP A 246 -5.17 7.00 10.37
N THR A 247 -4.85 8.17 9.83
CA THR A 247 -4.10 8.33 8.59
C THR A 247 -2.69 7.72 8.71
N LEU A 248 -1.95 7.96 9.79
CA LEU A 248 -0.65 7.35 10.03
C LEU A 248 -0.74 5.81 10.07
N PHE A 249 -1.75 5.27 10.76
CA PHE A 249 -1.98 3.83 10.82
C PHE A 249 -2.35 3.26 9.45
N GLU A 250 -3.17 3.97 8.67
CA GLU A 250 -3.49 3.57 7.30
C GLU A 250 -2.23 3.50 6.42
N VAL A 251 -1.35 4.51 6.51
CA VAL A 251 -0.09 4.51 5.77
C VAL A 251 0.79 3.34 6.20
N LEU A 252 0.99 3.10 7.50
CA LEU A 252 1.85 2.00 7.98
C LEU A 252 1.34 0.60 7.57
N LYS A 253 0.03 0.46 7.34
CA LYS A 253 -0.58 -0.77 6.83
C LYS A 253 -0.37 -0.92 5.33
N ASN A 254 -0.56 0.15 4.56
CA ASN A 254 -0.52 0.08 3.12
C ASN A 254 0.04 1.34 2.47
N ASN A 255 1.24 1.25 1.91
CA ASN A 255 1.90 2.33 1.21
C ASN A 255 3.00 1.79 0.28
N ASN A 256 3.33 2.55 -0.76
CA ASN A 256 4.49 2.29 -1.59
C ASN A 256 4.85 3.54 -2.39
N MET A 257 6.13 3.75 -2.63
CA MET A 257 6.62 4.60 -3.72
C MET A 257 7.57 3.77 -4.55
N ASN A 258 7.33 3.72 -5.85
CA ASN A 258 8.06 2.87 -6.79
C ASN A 258 8.50 3.68 -8.00
N VAL A 259 9.77 3.51 -8.38
CA VAL A 259 10.30 3.92 -9.68
C VAL A 259 10.38 2.68 -10.54
N ILE A 260 9.70 2.73 -11.68
CA ILE A 260 9.57 1.60 -12.60
C ILE A 260 10.31 1.97 -13.88
N SER A 261 11.27 1.16 -14.29
CA SER A 261 11.84 1.24 -15.65
C SER A 261 11.45 0.01 -16.43
N GLN A 262 11.02 0.22 -17.67
CA GLN A 262 10.62 -0.86 -18.57
C GLN A 262 11.26 -0.62 -19.92
N SER A 263 12.09 -1.55 -20.35
CA SER A 263 12.74 -1.50 -21.64
C SER A 263 12.60 -2.83 -22.37
N GLY A 264 12.61 -2.77 -23.69
CA GLY A 264 12.42 -3.95 -24.49
C GLY A 264 12.91 -3.78 -25.90
N ILE A 265 13.46 -4.85 -26.45
CA ILE A 265 13.65 -5.04 -27.88
C ILE A 265 12.95 -6.33 -28.30
N VAL A 266 12.29 -6.30 -29.44
CA VAL A 266 11.54 -7.43 -29.99
C VAL A 266 11.78 -7.55 -31.48
N PHE A 267 11.91 -8.78 -31.93
CA PHE A 267 12.02 -9.14 -33.33
C PHE A 267 10.91 -10.13 -33.68
N GLN A 268 10.03 -9.74 -34.60
CA GLN A 268 8.93 -10.55 -35.10
C GLN A 268 9.21 -11.00 -36.53
N LEU A 269 9.19 -12.31 -36.71
CA LEU A 269 9.29 -13.03 -37.98
C LEU A 269 7.90 -13.45 -38.43
N SER A 270 7.35 -12.73 -39.40
CA SER A 270 6.06 -13.00 -40.00
C SER A 270 6.12 -12.68 -41.49
N SER A 271 5.40 -13.46 -42.29
CA SER A 271 5.15 -13.24 -43.72
C SER A 271 3.82 -13.89 -44.08
N GLU A 272 3.20 -13.52 -45.20
CA GLU A 272 1.96 -14.18 -45.65
C GLU A 272 2.17 -15.70 -45.78
N THR A 273 3.28 -16.13 -46.38
CA THR A 273 3.63 -17.54 -46.51
C THR A 273 3.88 -18.23 -45.17
N MET A 274 4.55 -17.56 -44.23
CA MET A 274 4.76 -18.12 -42.89
C MET A 274 3.44 -18.31 -42.15
N GLN A 275 2.57 -17.31 -42.18
CA GLN A 275 1.28 -17.37 -41.48
C GLN A 275 0.38 -18.50 -41.99
N GLU A 276 0.37 -18.76 -43.30
CA GLU A 276 -0.48 -19.80 -43.90
C GLU A 276 0.05 -21.22 -43.67
N LYS A 277 1.38 -21.40 -43.64
CA LYS A 277 1.99 -22.75 -43.69
C LYS A 277 2.68 -23.17 -42.40
N PHE A 278 3.26 -22.23 -41.67
CA PHE A 278 4.22 -22.52 -40.59
C PHE A 278 3.90 -21.85 -39.27
N GLY A 279 3.13 -20.77 -39.25
CA GLY A 279 2.96 -19.87 -38.12
C GLY A 279 4.01 -18.76 -38.05
N SER A 280 3.73 -17.75 -37.21
CA SER A 280 4.62 -16.61 -36.98
C SER A 280 5.45 -16.83 -35.72
N LEU A 281 6.68 -16.32 -35.72
CA LEU A 281 7.64 -16.44 -34.63
C LEU A 281 8.07 -15.07 -34.13
N ALA A 282 8.44 -14.97 -32.85
CA ALA A 282 9.11 -13.80 -32.33
C ALA A 282 10.07 -14.14 -31.20
N VAL A 283 11.10 -13.32 -31.05
CA VAL A 283 12.02 -13.34 -29.92
C VAL A 283 12.14 -11.93 -29.37
N GLY A 284 12.30 -11.82 -28.04
CA GLY A 284 12.49 -10.54 -27.39
C GLY A 284 13.54 -10.59 -26.29
N LEU A 285 13.90 -9.40 -25.83
CA LEU A 285 14.60 -9.16 -24.58
C LEU A 285 13.85 -8.04 -23.88
N PHE A 286 13.21 -8.35 -22.76
CA PHE A 286 12.46 -7.39 -21.96
C PHE A 286 13.11 -7.24 -20.60
N ASN A 287 13.22 -6.01 -20.13
CA ASN A 287 13.76 -5.70 -18.81
C ASN A 287 12.77 -4.80 -18.05
N THR A 288 12.38 -5.24 -16.86
CA THR A 288 11.55 -4.47 -15.93
C THR A 288 12.31 -4.30 -14.63
N THR A 289 12.64 -3.06 -14.27
CA THR A 289 13.21 -2.72 -12.95
C THR A 289 12.16 -2.03 -12.12
N GLN A 290 11.96 -2.48 -10.89
CA GLN A 290 11.13 -1.81 -9.89
C GLN A 290 11.99 -1.48 -8.68
N ALA A 291 12.12 -0.20 -8.36
CA ALA A 291 12.85 0.30 -7.20
C ALA A 291 11.86 0.97 -6.26
N GLY A 292 11.56 0.30 -5.15
CA GLY A 292 10.47 0.66 -4.25
C GLY A 292 10.92 0.95 -2.82
N VAL A 293 10.21 1.86 -2.15
CA VAL A 293 10.29 2.09 -0.72
C VAL A 293 8.89 1.92 -0.11
N SER A 294 8.82 1.16 0.98
CA SER A 294 7.59 0.93 1.75
C SER A 294 7.85 1.08 3.24
N LEU A 295 6.90 1.65 3.97
CA LEU A 295 6.82 1.55 5.43
C LEU A 295 6.03 0.28 5.78
N VAL A 296 6.52 -0.48 6.76
CA VAL A 296 5.89 -1.73 7.16
C VAL A 296 5.63 -1.68 8.65
N GLY A 297 4.35 -1.58 9.02
CA GLY A 297 3.93 -1.67 10.40
C GLY A 297 3.82 -3.12 10.87
N ASP A 298 4.30 -3.42 12.08
CA ASP A 298 3.94 -4.65 12.78
C ASP A 298 2.55 -4.47 13.40
N SER A 299 1.54 -5.21 12.91
CA SER A 299 0.14 -5.08 13.36
C SER A 299 -0.04 -5.37 14.84
N SER A 300 0.84 -6.16 15.45
CA SER A 300 0.78 -6.46 16.89
C SER A 300 1.23 -5.27 17.73
N LYS A 301 2.00 -4.33 17.18
CA LYS A 301 2.54 -3.16 17.89
C LYS A 301 1.98 -1.82 17.39
N MET A 302 0.71 -1.79 16.94
CA MET A 302 0.05 -0.59 16.41
C MET A 302 -0.86 0.12 17.41
N ARG A 303 -0.96 -0.31 18.68
CA ARG A 303 -1.84 0.33 19.66
C ARG A 303 -1.23 1.66 20.09
N LEU A 304 -2.02 2.74 20.13
CA LEU A 304 -1.56 4.01 20.70
C LEU A 304 -1.71 3.94 22.22
N ILE A 305 -0.66 3.47 22.88
CA ILE A 305 -0.58 3.43 24.35
C ILE A 305 0.51 4.41 24.77
N PHE A 306 0.14 5.36 25.61
CA PHE A 306 1.02 6.41 26.13
C PHE A 306 0.89 6.51 27.64
N GLY A 307 1.84 7.19 28.27
CA GLY A 307 1.92 7.30 29.72
C GLY A 307 3.29 6.89 30.25
N LYS A 308 3.44 6.92 31.57
CA LYS A 308 4.74 6.71 32.24
C LYS A 308 4.57 5.95 33.56
N ASP A 309 5.63 5.25 33.95
CA ASP A 309 5.78 4.53 35.21
C ASP A 309 4.71 3.43 35.36
N ASN A 310 3.56 3.75 35.96
CA ASN A 310 2.43 2.83 36.16
C ASN A 310 1.11 3.36 35.60
N ASP A 311 1.12 4.53 34.96
CA ASP A 311 -0.07 5.21 34.46
C ASP A 311 -0.04 5.24 32.94
N PHE A 312 -0.58 4.17 32.36
CA PHE A 312 -0.71 4.04 30.91
C PHE A 312 -2.16 4.15 30.48
N TYR A 313 -2.34 4.75 29.32
CA TYR A 313 -3.63 4.92 28.67
C TYR A 313 -3.52 4.49 27.22
N GLU A 314 -4.50 3.72 26.78
CA GLU A 314 -4.73 3.40 25.39
C GLU A 314 -5.80 4.31 24.82
N LEU A 315 -5.52 4.84 23.63
CA LEU A 315 -6.51 5.55 22.84
C LEU A 315 -7.02 4.67 21.70
N ILE A 316 -8.30 4.38 21.74
CA ILE A 316 -9.00 3.51 20.81
C ILE A 316 -9.89 4.35 19.92
N VAL A 317 -9.61 4.36 18.62
CA VAL A 317 -10.45 5.04 17.62
C VAL A 317 -11.67 4.17 17.29
N LYS A 318 -12.87 4.76 17.34
CA LYS A 318 -14.14 4.12 16.99
C LYS A 318 -14.91 4.97 15.96
N PRO A 319 -15.85 4.39 15.20
CA PRO A 319 -16.76 5.18 14.38
C PRO A 319 -17.55 6.17 15.26
N GLY A 320 -17.41 7.48 15.02
CA GLY A 320 -18.14 8.52 15.74
C GLY A 320 -17.53 8.98 17.06
N GLY A 321 -16.30 8.55 17.40
CA GLY A 321 -15.60 9.02 18.60
C GLY A 321 -14.37 8.20 18.98
N TYR A 322 -13.86 8.45 20.18
CA TYR A 322 -12.60 7.88 20.65
C TYR A 322 -12.76 7.46 22.10
N THR A 323 -12.26 6.27 22.45
CA THR A 323 -12.26 5.79 23.83
C THR A 323 -10.85 5.85 24.38
N LEU A 324 -10.66 6.60 25.46
CA LEU A 324 -9.48 6.49 26.28
C LEU A 324 -9.74 5.46 27.37
N LYS A 325 -8.81 4.51 27.55
CA LYS A 325 -8.90 3.48 28.57
C LYS A 325 -7.56 3.30 29.26
N THR A 326 -7.56 3.01 30.55
CA THR A 326 -6.34 2.58 31.25
C THR A 326 -5.75 1.32 30.61
N ALA A 327 -4.43 1.30 30.50
CA ALA A 327 -3.64 0.20 29.99
C ALA A 327 -2.60 -0.21 31.05
N THR A 328 -2.02 -1.39 30.89
CA THR A 328 -0.94 -1.83 31.77
C THR A 328 0.43 -1.50 31.18
N LYS A 329 1.47 -1.51 32.02
CA LYS A 329 2.85 -1.46 31.55
C LYS A 329 3.16 -2.60 30.57
N ASP A 330 2.60 -3.78 30.81
CA ASP A 330 2.77 -4.94 29.92
C ASP A 330 2.11 -4.71 28.55
N ASP A 331 0.94 -4.08 28.52
CA ASP A 331 0.30 -3.68 27.26
C ASP A 331 1.16 -2.67 26.49
N TYR A 332 1.68 -1.65 27.20
CA TYR A 332 2.59 -0.66 26.62
C TYR A 332 3.84 -1.33 26.04
N ASP A 333 4.48 -2.23 26.80
CA ASP A 333 5.70 -2.91 26.39
C ASP A 333 5.52 -3.83 25.18
N LYS A 334 4.35 -4.47 25.06
CA LYS A 334 4.08 -5.48 24.03
C LYS A 334 3.46 -4.91 22.77
N PHE A 335 2.56 -3.93 22.89
CA PHE A 335 1.68 -3.54 21.79
C PHE A 335 1.73 -2.05 21.43
N SER A 336 2.45 -1.22 22.19
CA SER A 336 2.52 0.22 21.89
C SER A 336 3.38 0.53 20.68
N ILE A 337 2.85 1.37 19.79
CA ILE A 337 3.63 1.97 18.68
C ILE A 337 4.71 2.93 19.18
N LEU A 338 4.48 3.64 20.29
CA LEU A 338 5.46 4.58 20.82
C LEU A 338 6.67 3.82 21.36
N GLN A 339 6.42 2.75 22.11
CA GLN A 339 7.47 1.92 22.69
C GLN A 339 8.27 1.16 21.63
N SER A 340 7.61 0.65 20.59
CA SER A 340 8.27 -0.08 19.51
C SER A 340 9.16 0.82 18.65
N VAL A 341 8.75 2.08 18.44
CA VAL A 341 9.58 3.10 17.76
C VAL A 341 10.72 3.57 18.65
N GLU A 342 10.52 3.70 19.96
CA GLU A 342 11.62 4.04 20.88
C GLU A 342 12.70 2.95 20.88
N LYS A 343 12.30 1.67 20.93
CA LYS A 343 13.20 0.51 20.88
C LYS A 343 13.79 0.25 19.49
N GLY A 344 13.08 0.63 18.43
CA GLY A 344 13.46 0.35 17.05
C GLY A 344 13.42 -1.12 16.69
N ASP A 345 12.36 -1.84 17.09
CA ASP A 345 12.33 -3.31 17.02
C ASP A 345 11.13 -3.93 16.28
N ALA A 346 10.22 -3.12 15.71
CA ALA A 346 8.98 -3.65 15.12
C ALA A 346 8.63 -3.08 13.74
N HIS A 347 8.50 -1.75 13.64
CA HIS A 347 8.15 -1.09 12.39
C HIS A 347 9.42 -0.85 11.56
N LYS A 348 9.33 -0.95 10.24
CA LYS A 348 10.51 -0.84 9.37
C LYS A 348 10.24 -0.03 8.11
N VAL A 349 11.30 0.57 7.59
CA VAL A 349 11.41 1.04 6.21
C VAL A 349 12.03 -0.10 5.42
N VAL A 350 11.34 -0.52 4.36
CA VAL A 350 11.86 -1.48 3.40
C VAL A 350 12.22 -0.73 2.13
N SER A 351 13.45 -0.90 1.68
CA SER A 351 13.94 -0.42 0.39
C SER A 351 14.33 -1.61 -0.46
N SER A 352 13.88 -1.63 -1.71
CA SER A 352 14.04 -2.78 -2.57
C SER A 352 14.28 -2.38 -4.02
N VAL A 353 15.07 -3.17 -4.72
CA VAL A 353 15.17 -3.14 -6.18
C VAL A 353 14.97 -4.57 -6.68
N PHE A 354 14.04 -4.77 -7.60
CA PHE A 354 13.88 -6.02 -8.33
C PHE A 354 13.99 -5.74 -9.82
N ASN A 355 15.01 -6.31 -10.45
CA ASN A 355 15.18 -6.31 -11.89
C ASN A 355 14.77 -7.68 -12.44
N LEU A 356 13.81 -7.70 -13.34
CA LEU A 356 13.41 -8.87 -14.10
C LEU A 356 13.88 -8.69 -15.54
N THR A 357 14.73 -9.61 -16.00
CA THR A 357 15.08 -9.76 -17.42
C THR A 357 14.38 -11.00 -17.99
N GLU A 358 13.62 -10.82 -19.05
CA GLU A 358 12.93 -11.89 -19.78
C GLU A 358 13.49 -12.05 -21.19
N VAL A 359 13.77 -13.29 -21.58
CA VAL A 359 14.06 -13.67 -22.97
C VAL A 359 12.91 -14.57 -23.46
N PRO A 360 11.83 -13.98 -23.99
CA PRO A 360 10.71 -14.72 -24.56
C PRO A 360 10.99 -15.21 -25.98
N VAL A 361 10.51 -16.42 -26.28
CA VAL A 361 10.32 -16.94 -27.63
C VAL A 361 8.84 -17.28 -27.79
N GLY A 362 8.21 -16.66 -28.77
CA GLY A 362 6.78 -16.83 -29.05
C GLY A 362 6.52 -17.44 -30.42
N TYR A 363 5.43 -18.20 -30.48
CA TYR A 363 4.89 -18.79 -31.68
C TYR A 363 3.39 -18.56 -31.72
N ALA A 364 2.85 -18.27 -32.92
CA ALA A 364 1.42 -18.20 -33.13
C ALA A 364 1.01 -18.79 -34.46
N TYR A 365 -0.19 -19.38 -34.46
CA TYR A 365 -0.80 -19.92 -35.65
C TYR A 365 -2.15 -19.24 -35.89
N ARG A 366 -2.45 -18.96 -37.17
CA ARG A 366 -3.69 -18.33 -37.61
C ARG A 366 -4.54 -19.32 -38.39
N PHE A 367 -5.79 -19.43 -37.99
CA PHE A 367 -6.88 -20.08 -38.71
C PHE A 367 -7.66 -19.00 -39.46
N ASN A 368 -7.70 -19.11 -40.78
CA ASN A 368 -8.44 -18.20 -41.64
C ASN A 368 -9.84 -18.76 -41.92
N PHE A 369 -10.84 -17.89 -41.85
CA PHE A 369 -12.21 -18.09 -42.32
C PHE A 369 -12.54 -16.98 -43.33
N ASP A 370 -13.66 -17.08 -44.05
CA ASP A 370 -13.99 -16.16 -45.16
C ASP A 370 -13.83 -14.67 -44.80
N ASN A 371 -14.45 -14.24 -43.69
CA ASN A 371 -14.43 -12.85 -43.22
C ASN A 371 -13.86 -12.69 -41.80
N SER A 372 -13.20 -13.72 -41.28
CA SER A 372 -12.62 -13.68 -39.94
C SER A 372 -11.34 -14.49 -39.80
N GLU A 373 -10.58 -14.19 -38.76
CA GLU A 373 -9.38 -14.93 -38.38
C GLU A 373 -9.45 -15.29 -36.90
N LEU A 374 -8.99 -16.49 -36.56
CA LEU A 374 -8.70 -16.89 -35.19
C LEU A 374 -7.20 -17.18 -35.09
N SER A 375 -6.51 -16.51 -34.18
CA SER A 375 -5.11 -16.79 -33.89
C SER A 375 -4.97 -17.31 -32.47
N ILE A 376 -4.10 -18.30 -32.29
CA ILE A 376 -3.72 -18.85 -31.00
C ILE A 376 -2.20 -18.75 -30.90
N GLY A 377 -1.69 -18.25 -29.77
CA GLY A 377 -0.27 -18.09 -29.54
C GLY A 377 0.18 -18.57 -28.18
N VAL A 378 1.45 -18.95 -28.11
CA VAL A 378 2.16 -19.36 -26.90
C VAL A 378 3.52 -18.68 -26.87
N ALA A 379 4.01 -18.31 -25.68
CA ALA A 379 5.37 -17.87 -25.48
C ALA A 379 6.00 -18.54 -24.26
N GLY A 380 7.21 -19.06 -24.45
CA GLY A 380 8.08 -19.52 -23.36
C GLY A 380 9.12 -18.45 -23.06
N LYS A 381 9.39 -18.21 -21.77
CA LYS A 381 10.24 -17.10 -21.32
C LYS A 381 11.31 -17.62 -20.38
N LEU A 382 12.57 -17.41 -20.69
CA LEU A 382 13.64 -17.54 -19.70
C LEU A 382 13.68 -16.25 -18.88
N MET A 383 13.68 -16.35 -17.55
CA MET A 383 13.53 -15.21 -16.67
C MET A 383 14.67 -15.15 -15.66
N LEU A 384 15.42 -14.06 -15.63
CA LEU A 384 16.45 -13.77 -14.63
C LEU A 384 15.95 -12.65 -13.72
N GLY A 385 15.81 -12.96 -12.43
CA GLY A 385 15.51 -11.98 -11.39
C GLY A 385 16.78 -11.60 -10.65
N ALA A 386 17.03 -10.30 -10.50
CA ALA A 386 18.05 -9.76 -9.62
C ALA A 386 17.38 -8.92 -8.52
N SER A 387 17.65 -9.23 -7.26
CA SER A 387 17.03 -8.54 -6.12
C SER A 387 18.09 -7.92 -5.22
N LEU A 388 17.85 -6.66 -4.86
CA LEU A 388 18.48 -5.97 -3.75
C LEU A 388 17.38 -5.66 -2.74
N TYR A 389 17.59 -6.05 -1.48
CA TYR A 389 16.60 -5.90 -0.42
C TYR A 389 17.27 -5.38 0.85
N HIS A 390 16.66 -4.38 1.46
CA HIS A 390 17.14 -3.79 2.70
C HIS A 390 15.97 -3.43 3.61
N GLU A 391 16.11 -3.77 4.89
CA GLU A 391 15.17 -3.36 5.94
C GLU A 391 15.91 -2.51 6.97
N GLN A 392 15.29 -1.42 7.39
CA GLN A 392 15.77 -0.57 8.46
C GLN A 392 14.63 -0.37 9.46
N PHE A 393 14.81 -0.81 10.70
CA PHE A 393 13.82 -0.56 11.75
C PHE A 393 13.70 0.94 12.04
N LEU A 394 12.46 1.36 12.26
CA LEU A 394 12.10 2.72 12.67
C LEU A 394 12.48 2.89 14.14
N GLY A 395 13.57 3.62 14.38
CA GLY A 395 14.06 3.95 15.72
C GLY A 395 14.13 5.46 15.95
N SER A 396 14.42 5.86 17.19
CA SER A 396 14.73 7.24 17.56
C SER A 396 15.89 7.87 16.76
N ASN A 397 16.76 7.04 16.18
CA ASN A 397 17.77 7.44 15.21
C ASN A 397 17.66 6.55 13.96
N LEU A 398 17.31 7.14 12.82
CA LEU A 398 17.36 6.46 11.53
C LEU A 398 18.76 6.63 10.94
N GLN A 399 19.51 5.53 10.82
CA GLN A 399 20.75 5.49 10.07
C GLN A 399 20.54 4.61 8.85
N PHE A 400 20.63 5.20 7.66
CA PHE A 400 20.56 4.43 6.42
C PHE A 400 21.96 3.90 6.10
N ASN A 401 22.10 2.58 6.07
CA ASN A 401 23.32 1.98 5.54
C ASN A 401 23.34 2.19 4.03
N THR A 402 24.37 2.85 3.52
CA THR A 402 24.50 3.19 2.09
C THR A 402 25.22 2.13 1.26
N ASN A 403 25.66 1.02 1.88
CA ASN A 403 26.47 0.02 1.21
C ASN A 403 25.60 -1.07 0.54
N PHE A 404 24.98 -0.69 -0.58
CA PHE A 404 23.96 -1.51 -1.26
C PHE A 404 24.52 -2.50 -2.30
N ALA A 405 25.72 -2.26 -2.85
CA ALA A 405 26.17 -2.93 -4.07
C ALA A 405 26.61 -4.39 -3.88
N SER A 406 27.00 -4.81 -2.67
CA SER A 406 27.53 -6.16 -2.41
C SER A 406 26.45 -7.24 -2.18
N ASN A 407 25.17 -6.87 -2.15
CA ASN A 407 24.09 -7.75 -1.67
C ASN A 407 23.06 -8.13 -2.75
N ILE A 408 23.36 -7.85 -4.03
CA ILE A 408 22.48 -8.23 -5.14
C ILE A 408 22.50 -9.76 -5.28
N GLN A 409 21.30 -10.36 -5.28
CA GLN A 409 21.12 -11.79 -5.46
C GLN A 409 20.39 -12.09 -6.75
N TYR A 410 20.72 -13.22 -7.37
CA TYR A 410 20.19 -13.63 -8.66
C TYR A 410 19.46 -14.96 -8.57
N ASN A 411 18.36 -15.09 -9.30
CA ASN A 411 17.65 -16.35 -9.45
C ASN A 411 17.09 -16.46 -10.87
N THR A 412 17.07 -17.66 -11.43
CA THR A 412 16.53 -17.92 -12.78
C THR A 412 15.36 -18.88 -12.70
N THR A 413 14.33 -18.57 -13.48
CA THR A 413 13.12 -19.39 -13.63
C THR A 413 12.61 -19.29 -15.07
N PHE A 414 11.45 -19.87 -15.34
CA PHE A 414 10.80 -19.76 -16.66
C PHE A 414 9.33 -19.39 -16.52
N GLY A 415 8.81 -18.65 -17.49
CA GLY A 415 7.41 -18.26 -17.59
C GLY A 415 6.75 -18.80 -18.86
N ILE A 416 5.44 -19.01 -18.82
CA ILE A 416 4.63 -19.41 -19.96
C ILE A 416 3.46 -18.45 -20.12
N ASP A 417 3.30 -17.91 -21.32
CA ASP A 417 2.19 -17.03 -21.69
C ASP A 417 1.36 -17.69 -22.81
N LEU A 418 0.04 -17.54 -22.74
CA LEU A 418 -0.93 -18.02 -23.73
C LEU A 418 -1.81 -16.87 -24.20
N GLY A 419 -2.17 -16.89 -25.48
CA GLY A 419 -2.92 -15.83 -26.11
C GLY A 419 -3.92 -16.35 -27.12
N THR A 420 -5.04 -15.63 -27.26
CA THR A 420 -6.01 -15.81 -28.34
C THR A 420 -6.40 -14.46 -28.93
N TYR A 421 -6.72 -14.46 -30.22
CA TYR A 421 -7.20 -13.29 -30.94
C TYR A 421 -8.22 -13.71 -31.99
N TYR A 422 -9.38 -13.07 -32.00
CA TYR A 422 -10.40 -13.24 -33.03
C TYR A 422 -10.60 -11.90 -33.75
N GLY A 423 -10.36 -11.88 -35.06
CA GLY A 423 -10.52 -10.70 -35.92
C GLY A 423 -11.65 -10.90 -36.92
N TYR A 424 -12.52 -9.90 -37.08
CA TYR A 424 -13.57 -9.84 -38.10
C TYR A 424 -13.28 -8.69 -39.07
N ASN A 425 -13.19 -9.00 -40.36
CA ASN A 425 -12.88 -8.03 -41.41
C ASN A 425 -14.15 -7.23 -41.75
N LEU A 426 -14.19 -5.94 -41.37
CA LEU A 426 -15.32 -5.05 -41.63
C LEU A 426 -15.24 -4.42 -43.03
N SER A 427 -14.03 -4.15 -43.51
CA SER A 427 -13.76 -3.59 -44.83
C SER A 427 -12.40 -4.09 -45.31
N GLY A 428 -12.05 -3.82 -46.58
CA GLY A 428 -10.73 -4.20 -47.13
C GLY A 428 -9.51 -3.56 -46.43
N SER A 429 -9.71 -2.71 -45.41
CA SER A 429 -8.60 -2.08 -44.66
C SER A 429 -8.85 -1.92 -43.15
N GLY A 430 -9.93 -2.50 -42.62
CA GLY A 430 -10.31 -2.34 -41.21
C GLY A 430 -10.83 -3.64 -40.61
N GLN A 431 -10.30 -4.01 -39.45
CA GLN A 431 -10.64 -5.24 -38.75
C GLN A 431 -11.05 -4.93 -37.31
N LEU A 432 -12.16 -5.51 -36.85
CA LEU A 432 -12.55 -5.51 -35.44
C LEU A 432 -11.99 -6.77 -34.78
N GLY A 433 -11.22 -6.60 -33.72
CA GLY A 433 -10.55 -7.68 -33.00
C GLY A 433 -10.99 -7.78 -31.56
N VAL A 434 -11.05 -9.00 -31.04
CA VAL A 434 -11.16 -9.32 -29.62
C VAL A 434 -9.97 -10.19 -29.25
N GLY A 435 -9.27 -9.84 -28.18
CA GLY A 435 -8.10 -10.55 -27.70
C GLY A 435 -8.23 -10.95 -26.24
N PHE A 436 -7.61 -12.07 -25.88
CA PHE A 436 -7.43 -12.50 -24.50
C PHE A 436 -6.02 -13.02 -24.31
N VAL A 437 -5.42 -12.74 -23.16
CA VAL A 437 -4.10 -13.24 -22.78
C VAL A 437 -4.11 -13.73 -21.34
N ALA A 438 -3.40 -14.83 -21.11
CA ALA A 438 -3.03 -15.33 -19.80
C ALA A 438 -1.49 -15.40 -19.73
N LYS A 439 -0.88 -14.54 -18.93
CA LYS A 439 0.58 -14.51 -18.72
C LYS A 439 0.97 -15.29 -17.49
N ASN A 440 2.20 -15.79 -17.48
CA ASN A 440 2.83 -16.41 -16.31
C ASN A 440 1.96 -17.52 -15.69
N ILE A 441 1.30 -18.34 -16.52
CA ILE A 441 0.32 -19.34 -16.08
C ILE A 441 0.91 -20.39 -15.13
N ASN A 442 2.24 -20.55 -15.16
CA ASN A 442 3.00 -21.46 -14.33
C ASN A 442 3.55 -20.81 -13.04
N THR A 443 3.21 -19.56 -12.75
CA THR A 443 3.62 -18.81 -11.55
C THR A 443 5.14 -18.85 -11.30
N PRO A 444 5.98 -18.22 -12.15
CA PRO A 444 7.42 -18.21 -11.97
C PRO A 444 7.79 -17.62 -10.60
N THR A 445 8.59 -18.38 -9.84
CA THR A 445 9.05 -18.01 -8.49
C THR A 445 10.56 -17.84 -8.46
N PHE A 446 11.01 -16.69 -7.95
CA PHE A 446 12.40 -16.34 -7.68
C PHE A 446 12.71 -16.50 -6.20
N ARG A 447 13.69 -17.35 -5.90
CA ARG A 447 14.14 -17.60 -4.53
C ARG A 447 15.51 -16.98 -4.31
N PHE A 448 15.59 -16.12 -3.30
CA PHE A 448 16.82 -15.46 -2.87
C PHE A 448 17.16 -15.94 -1.46
N ASP A 449 18.43 -15.85 -1.08
CA ASP A 449 18.94 -16.30 0.22
C ASP A 449 18.56 -15.32 1.34
N THR A 450 18.60 -14.01 1.08
CA THR A 450 18.30 -12.97 2.08
C THR A 450 17.20 -12.00 1.68
N ALA A 451 16.83 -11.95 0.39
CA ALA A 451 15.65 -11.20 -0.06
C ALA A 451 14.38 -12.07 0.00
N PRO A 452 13.18 -11.47 0.19
CA PRO A 452 11.93 -12.22 0.14
C PRO A 452 11.74 -12.97 -1.18
N THR A 453 11.09 -14.13 -1.13
CA THR A 453 10.77 -14.91 -2.33
C THR A 453 9.77 -14.15 -3.16
N ILE A 454 10.04 -13.93 -4.45
CA ILE A 454 9.14 -13.20 -5.35
C ILE A 454 8.45 -14.20 -6.28
N SER A 455 7.12 -14.26 -6.27
CA SER A 455 6.34 -15.07 -7.20
C SER A 455 5.49 -14.18 -8.11
N ILE A 456 5.58 -14.38 -9.42
CA ILE A 456 4.76 -13.64 -10.38
C ILE A 456 3.51 -14.46 -10.65
N LYS A 457 2.37 -14.01 -10.13
CA LYS A 457 1.08 -14.69 -10.33
C LYS A 457 0.62 -14.66 -11.80
N PRO A 458 -0.26 -15.59 -12.20
CA PRO A 458 -0.91 -15.51 -13.49
C PRO A 458 -1.66 -14.19 -13.65
N GLN A 459 -1.52 -13.55 -14.81
CA GLN A 459 -2.17 -12.27 -15.13
C GLN A 459 -3.11 -12.47 -16.32
N TYR A 460 -4.31 -11.93 -16.23
CA TYR A 460 -5.36 -12.13 -17.24
C TYR A 460 -5.86 -10.78 -17.75
N ARG A 461 -5.81 -10.59 -19.07
CA ARG A 461 -6.29 -9.37 -19.72
C ARG A 461 -7.09 -9.69 -20.97
N ALA A 462 -8.18 -8.96 -21.15
CA ALA A 462 -9.00 -9.00 -22.35
C ALA A 462 -9.01 -7.63 -23.01
N GLY A 463 -9.19 -7.61 -24.32
CA GLY A 463 -9.22 -6.35 -25.07
C GLY A 463 -10.05 -6.45 -26.33
N ILE A 464 -10.50 -5.29 -26.80
CA ILE A 464 -11.14 -5.09 -28.09
C ILE A 464 -10.40 -4.00 -28.85
N ALA A 465 -10.28 -4.13 -30.16
CA ALA A 465 -9.66 -3.10 -30.98
C ALA A 465 -10.26 -3.03 -32.38
N TYR A 466 -10.43 -1.82 -32.88
CA TYR A 466 -10.53 -1.57 -34.30
C TYR A 466 -9.15 -1.27 -34.87
N ASN A 467 -8.66 -2.14 -35.74
CA ASN A 467 -7.37 -2.03 -36.42
C ASN A 467 -7.59 -1.55 -37.87
N GLY A 468 -7.55 -0.24 -38.09
CA GLY A 468 -7.64 0.39 -39.41
C GLY A 468 -6.34 1.04 -39.87
N LYS A 469 -6.23 1.29 -41.19
CA LYS A 469 -5.01 1.87 -41.80
C LYS A 469 -4.66 3.29 -41.36
N ARG A 470 -5.67 4.14 -41.12
CA ARG A 470 -5.49 5.56 -40.72
C ARG A 470 -5.95 5.83 -39.28
N PHE A 471 -6.82 4.98 -38.78
CA PHE A 471 -7.43 5.11 -37.48
C PHE A 471 -7.41 3.77 -36.78
N SER A 472 -7.02 3.77 -35.53
CA SER A 472 -7.17 2.62 -34.66
C SER A 472 -7.80 3.07 -33.35
N LEU A 473 -8.60 2.20 -32.75
CA LEU A 473 -9.22 2.39 -31.44
C LEU A 473 -9.00 1.11 -30.66
N ALA A 474 -8.61 1.19 -29.40
CA ALA A 474 -8.42 0.00 -28.57
C ALA A 474 -8.92 0.25 -27.15
N PHE A 475 -9.36 -0.82 -26.49
CA PHE A 475 -9.75 -0.85 -25.10
C PHE A 475 -9.36 -2.19 -24.50
N ASP A 476 -8.68 -2.16 -23.36
CA ASP A 476 -8.25 -3.34 -22.60
C ASP A 476 -8.71 -3.23 -21.14
N ALA A 477 -8.91 -4.39 -20.51
CA ALA A 477 -9.23 -4.50 -19.09
C ALA A 477 -8.53 -5.72 -18.47
N ASP A 478 -7.92 -5.51 -17.31
CA ASP A 478 -7.45 -6.57 -16.43
C ASP A 478 -8.67 -7.34 -15.87
N VAL A 479 -8.75 -8.62 -16.22
CA VAL A 479 -9.86 -9.49 -15.81
C VAL A 479 -9.82 -9.74 -14.30
N LEU A 480 -8.61 -9.88 -13.74
CA LEU A 480 -8.39 -10.04 -12.31
C LEU A 480 -7.38 -8.99 -11.81
N PRO A 481 -7.46 -8.56 -10.54
CA PRO A 481 -6.43 -7.74 -9.93
C PRO A 481 -5.07 -8.43 -9.96
N ASN A 482 -4.04 -7.67 -10.33
CA ASN A 482 -2.65 -8.07 -10.31
C ASN A 482 -1.98 -7.50 -9.06
N GLU A 483 -1.03 -8.23 -8.49
CA GLU A 483 -0.31 -7.74 -7.31
C GLU A 483 0.86 -6.84 -7.69
N VAL A 484 0.99 -5.73 -7.00
CA VAL A 484 2.10 -4.79 -7.16
C VAL A 484 3.28 -5.29 -6.34
N LEU A 485 4.50 -5.14 -6.86
CA LEU A 485 5.69 -5.35 -6.03
C LEU A 485 5.74 -4.26 -4.95
N THR A 486 5.34 -4.66 -3.74
CA THR A 486 5.41 -3.85 -2.54
C THR A 486 5.78 -4.76 -1.38
N TYR A 487 6.41 -4.17 -0.37
CA TYR A 487 6.70 -4.87 0.88
C TYR A 487 5.82 -4.35 2.03
N SER A 488 4.76 -3.59 1.71
CA SER A 488 3.74 -3.18 2.67
C SER A 488 3.00 -4.37 3.29
N GLN A 489 2.40 -4.14 4.45
CA GLN A 489 1.84 -5.21 5.28
C GLN A 489 0.72 -6.02 4.62
N TYR A 490 -0.15 -5.38 3.81
CA TYR A 490 -1.33 -6.02 3.21
C TYR A 490 -1.22 -6.25 1.70
N GLY A 491 -0.04 -6.01 1.11
CA GLY A 491 0.14 -6.01 -0.33
C GLY A 491 -0.61 -4.85 -1.01
N LEU A 492 -0.33 -4.65 -2.29
CA LEU A 492 -1.03 -3.70 -3.14
C LEU A 492 -1.51 -4.44 -4.38
N TYR A 493 -2.67 -4.02 -4.89
CA TYR A 493 -3.25 -4.57 -6.10
C TYR A 493 -3.41 -3.46 -7.12
N SER A 494 -3.31 -3.82 -8.40
CA SER A 494 -3.63 -2.99 -9.55
C SER A 494 -4.62 -3.74 -10.43
N GLN A 495 -5.65 -3.05 -10.91
CA GLN A 495 -6.56 -3.61 -11.91
C GLN A 495 -6.88 -2.52 -12.92
N MET A 496 -6.14 -2.54 -14.03
CA MET A 496 -6.21 -1.49 -15.04
C MET A 496 -7.38 -1.71 -15.99
N ILE A 497 -8.07 -0.62 -16.31
CA ILE A 497 -8.89 -0.49 -17.51
C ILE A 497 -8.36 0.70 -18.31
N GLY A 498 -8.38 0.61 -19.63
CA GLY A 498 -7.90 1.72 -20.42
C GLY A 498 -8.11 1.55 -21.91
N GLY A 499 -8.06 2.66 -22.62
CA GLY A 499 -8.24 2.68 -24.05
C GLY A 499 -7.78 3.97 -24.67
N GLY A 500 -7.68 3.97 -25.99
CA GLY A 500 -7.19 5.11 -26.72
C GLY A 500 -7.32 4.94 -28.21
N PHE A 501 -6.95 5.99 -28.92
CA PHE A 501 -6.99 6.06 -30.37
C PHE A 501 -5.61 6.35 -30.94
N LYS A 502 -5.43 5.95 -32.20
CA LYS A 502 -4.27 6.28 -33.03
C LYS A 502 -4.76 6.92 -34.33
N LEU A 503 -4.16 8.04 -34.70
CA LEU A 503 -4.27 8.65 -36.02
C LEU A 503 -2.93 8.48 -36.75
N ASP A 504 -2.96 7.70 -37.82
CA ASP A 504 -1.77 7.25 -38.55
C ASP A 504 -1.67 8.01 -39.88
N TYR A 505 -0.72 8.94 -39.96
CA TYR A 505 -0.37 9.68 -41.17
C TYR A 505 0.99 9.24 -41.69
N ARG A 506 1.28 9.50 -42.97
CA ARG A 506 2.45 8.97 -43.68
C ARG A 506 3.80 9.18 -42.96
N PHE A 507 3.97 10.31 -42.27
CA PHE A 507 5.24 10.68 -41.63
C PHE A 507 5.12 10.89 -40.12
N VAL A 508 3.89 10.97 -39.61
CA VAL A 508 3.61 11.26 -38.20
C VAL A 508 2.41 10.43 -37.79
N ASP A 509 2.50 9.75 -36.65
CA ASP A 509 1.31 9.29 -35.94
C ASP A 509 1.11 10.09 -34.65
N VAL A 510 -0.15 10.26 -34.28
CA VAL A 510 -0.54 10.87 -33.01
C VAL A 510 -1.48 9.92 -32.29
N ARG A 511 -1.24 9.75 -31.01
CA ARG A 511 -1.97 8.84 -30.12
C ARG A 511 -2.43 9.58 -28.89
N GLY A 512 -3.60 9.19 -28.40
CA GLY A 512 -4.16 9.68 -27.16
C GLY A 512 -5.04 8.62 -26.51
N GLY A 513 -5.07 8.60 -25.20
CA GLY A 513 -5.85 7.62 -24.47
C GLY A 513 -6.01 7.98 -23.00
N VAL A 514 -6.81 7.18 -22.31
CA VAL A 514 -7.05 7.27 -20.88
C VAL A 514 -7.02 5.87 -20.28
N ALA A 515 -6.45 5.75 -19.09
CA ALA A 515 -6.51 4.56 -18.26
C ALA A 515 -7.00 4.91 -16.85
N TYR A 516 -7.44 3.91 -16.11
CA TYR A 516 -7.85 4.04 -14.72
C TYR A 516 -7.53 2.74 -14.00
N ASP A 517 -6.91 2.84 -12.83
CA ASP A 517 -6.66 1.69 -11.97
C ASP A 517 -7.80 1.58 -10.94
N LEU A 518 -8.58 0.51 -11.02
CA LEU A 518 -9.73 0.29 -10.13
C LEU A 518 -9.32 0.00 -8.68
N ARG A 519 -8.03 -0.24 -8.42
CA ARG A 519 -7.49 -0.59 -7.11
C ARG A 519 -6.56 0.47 -6.54
N ARG A 520 -6.24 1.53 -7.29
CA ARG A 520 -5.30 2.58 -6.89
C ARG A 520 -5.89 3.97 -7.05
N ASP A 521 -5.43 4.90 -6.23
CA ASP A 521 -5.95 6.27 -6.13
C ASP A 521 -5.16 7.29 -6.98
N THR A 522 -4.58 6.83 -8.09
CA THR A 522 -3.81 7.66 -9.04
C THR A 522 -4.67 8.65 -9.83
N GLY A 523 -5.99 8.50 -9.74
CA GLY A 523 -6.95 9.19 -10.63
C GLY A 523 -6.95 8.57 -12.02
N ALA A 524 -7.58 9.27 -12.97
CA ALA A 524 -7.45 8.91 -14.37
C ALA A 524 -6.00 9.13 -14.83
N ILE A 525 -5.49 8.25 -15.67
CA ILE A 525 -4.16 8.34 -16.26
C ILE A 525 -4.37 8.82 -17.70
N LEU A 526 -3.96 10.05 -17.97
CA LEU A 526 -4.00 10.63 -19.31
C LEU A 526 -2.75 10.21 -20.07
N THR A 527 -2.92 9.75 -21.31
CA THR A 527 -1.82 9.25 -22.12
C THR A 527 -1.79 9.94 -23.48
N ALA A 528 -0.59 10.22 -23.97
CA ALA A 528 -0.37 10.82 -25.27
C ALA A 528 0.92 10.27 -25.89
N GLY A 529 0.97 10.24 -27.22
CA GLY A 529 2.16 9.81 -27.93
C GLY A 529 2.25 10.37 -29.33
N VAL A 530 3.48 10.48 -29.82
CA VAL A 530 3.80 10.91 -31.17
C VAL A 530 4.90 10.03 -31.73
N ASN A 531 4.72 9.57 -32.95
CA ASN A 531 5.76 8.89 -33.70
C ASN A 531 6.12 9.74 -34.92
N ILE A 532 7.41 9.90 -35.18
CA ILE A 532 7.94 10.59 -36.35
C ILE A 532 8.71 9.58 -37.21
N LEU A 533 8.28 9.43 -38.47
CA LEU A 533 8.87 8.58 -39.50
C LEU A 533 8.91 7.06 -39.20
N GLY A 534 8.18 6.60 -38.19
CA GLY A 534 8.28 5.22 -37.67
C GLY A 534 9.43 5.01 -36.69
N LEU A 535 10.40 5.92 -36.67
CA LEU A 535 11.70 5.74 -36.02
C LEU A 535 11.74 6.32 -34.60
N ILE A 536 11.22 7.53 -34.42
CA ILE A 536 11.30 8.23 -33.14
C ILE A 536 9.90 8.28 -32.56
N ASP A 537 9.68 7.46 -31.54
CA ASP A 537 8.42 7.37 -30.83
C ASP A 537 8.60 7.89 -29.40
N ILE A 538 7.73 8.79 -28.97
CA ILE A 538 7.67 9.31 -27.60
C ILE A 538 6.26 9.09 -27.09
N ALA A 539 6.15 8.53 -25.89
CA ALA A 539 4.89 8.40 -25.16
C ALA A 539 5.03 8.96 -23.75
N ALA A 540 3.96 9.58 -23.25
CA ALA A 540 3.88 10.11 -21.90
C ALA A 540 2.54 9.72 -21.28
N GLU A 541 2.56 9.42 -19.98
CA GLU A 541 1.42 9.07 -19.17
C GLU A 541 1.47 9.89 -17.87
N VAL A 542 0.34 10.46 -17.44
CA VAL A 542 0.25 11.27 -16.21
C VAL A 542 -1.07 11.04 -15.49
N GLY A 543 -1.00 10.75 -14.19
CA GLY A 543 -2.18 10.66 -13.32
C GLY A 543 -2.78 12.03 -13.02
N THR A 544 -4.11 12.10 -12.93
CA THR A 544 -4.84 13.33 -12.60
C THR A 544 -4.78 13.68 -11.12
N THR A 545 -4.38 12.76 -10.24
CA THR A 545 -4.18 13.04 -8.82
C THR A 545 -2.77 13.58 -8.59
N TRP A 546 -2.68 14.83 -8.14
CA TRP A 546 -1.44 15.52 -7.79
C TRP A 546 -1.31 15.67 -6.28
N VAL A 547 -0.08 15.61 -5.80
CA VAL A 547 0.25 15.64 -4.37
C VAL A 547 1.41 16.61 -4.15
N ASP A 548 1.37 17.33 -3.04
CA ASP A 548 2.53 18.07 -2.53
C ASP A 548 3.46 17.14 -1.73
N TYR A 549 4.66 16.92 -2.26
CA TYR A 549 5.76 16.24 -1.60
C TYR A 549 6.73 17.27 -1.02
N PHE A 550 6.52 17.65 0.24
CA PHE A 550 7.43 18.52 0.99
C PHE A 550 7.80 19.84 0.26
N GLY A 551 6.80 20.50 -0.33
CA GLY A 551 6.93 21.75 -1.09
C GLY A 551 7.07 21.56 -2.61
N THR A 552 7.06 20.32 -3.11
CA THR A 552 7.12 20.01 -4.54
C THR A 552 5.87 19.25 -4.97
N THR A 553 5.03 19.88 -5.80
CA THR A 553 3.84 19.21 -6.34
C THR A 553 4.20 18.29 -7.51
N ALA A 554 3.83 17.01 -7.41
CA ALA A 554 4.04 16.01 -8.47
C ALA A 554 2.84 15.06 -8.58
N PRO A 555 2.62 14.42 -9.74
CA PRO A 555 1.52 13.48 -9.89
C PRO A 555 1.81 12.18 -9.12
N LYS A 556 0.77 11.48 -8.65
CA LYS A 556 0.91 10.13 -8.06
C LYS A 556 1.40 9.07 -9.04
N TYR A 557 1.23 9.32 -10.34
CA TYR A 557 1.70 8.46 -11.41
C TYR A 557 2.21 9.30 -12.57
N ALA A 558 3.40 8.97 -13.08
CA ALA A 558 3.89 9.49 -14.35
C ALA A 558 4.78 8.46 -15.03
N ASN A 559 4.74 8.39 -16.35
CA ASN A 559 5.62 7.54 -17.14
C ASN A 559 6.01 8.25 -18.43
N VAL A 560 7.26 8.13 -18.86
CA VAL A 560 7.74 8.61 -20.15
C VAL A 560 8.51 7.49 -20.83
N ARG A 561 8.30 7.35 -22.13
CA ARG A 561 8.94 6.34 -22.97
C ARG A 561 9.48 6.94 -24.24
N VAL A 562 10.62 6.42 -24.67
CA VAL A 562 11.22 6.69 -25.97
C VAL A 562 11.50 5.36 -26.66
N GLY A 563 11.16 5.27 -27.93
CA GLY A 563 11.26 4.02 -28.68
C GLY A 563 11.14 4.24 -30.16
N GLY A 564 10.83 3.17 -30.87
CA GLY A 564 10.63 3.17 -32.31
C GLY A 564 10.33 1.77 -32.82
N SER A 565 9.93 1.69 -34.08
CA SER A 565 9.77 0.40 -34.74
C SER A 565 10.04 0.45 -36.23
N PHE A 566 10.60 -0.63 -36.74
CA PHE A 566 10.78 -0.86 -38.16
C PHE A 566 9.81 -1.95 -38.58
N SER A 567 9.13 -1.77 -39.71
CA SER A 567 8.30 -2.81 -40.31
C SER A 567 8.54 -2.87 -41.81
N TRP A 568 8.72 -4.07 -42.35
CA TRP A 568 8.87 -4.30 -43.79
C TRP A 568 8.18 -5.58 -44.23
#